data_AF-A0A951Q459-F1
#
_entry.id   AF-A0A951Q459-F1
#
_cell.length_a   1.000
_cell.length_b   1.000
_cell.length_c   1.000
_cell.angle_alpha   90.00
_cell.angle_beta   90.00
_cell.angle_gamma   90.00
#
_symmetry.space_group_name_H-M   'P 1'
#
loop_
_entity.id
_entity.type
_entity.pdbx_description
1 polymer ?
#
loop_
_entity_poly.entity_id
_entity_poly.type
_entity_poly.pdbx_seq_one_letter_code
_entity_poly.pdbx_strand_id
1 'polypeptide(L)'
;MEAITELEKCWFLSPPWGQEIPPVEVNLLEKVYLKGLRTFGYCCGVQWYRDSWNYIIEIKDDVIHATKHQILGTGRLKDTNLKKPTFMLGECVLLSSCDRPTKQRLVLGIGLVHTSWFYLVEVVSPAIPQPNTMPSRFCLVREEDLVRVNV
;
A
#
# COMPACT_ATOMS: atom_id res chain seq x y z
N MET A 1 -30.89 12.40 18.03
CA MET A 1 -29.83 13.22 17.38
C MET A 1 -28.52 12.62 17.82
N GLU A 2 -28.00 11.68 17.03
CA GLU A 2 -26.84 10.85 17.37
C GLU A 2 -25.59 11.72 17.50
N ALA A 3 -24.91 11.59 18.64
CA ALA A 3 -23.62 12.21 18.85
C ALA A 3 -22.61 11.52 17.94
N ILE A 4 -22.30 12.13 16.80
CA ILE A 4 -21.16 11.76 15.97
C ILE A 4 -19.93 11.87 16.87
N THR A 5 -19.39 10.72 17.27
CA THR A 5 -18.22 10.65 18.14
C THR A 5 -17.04 11.36 17.47
N GLU A 6 -16.17 12.01 18.24
CA GLU A 6 -14.94 12.58 17.67
C GLU A 6 -14.15 11.54 16.87
N LEU A 7 -14.21 10.26 17.24
CA LEU A 7 -13.69 9.14 16.45
C LEU A 7 -14.18 9.13 15.00
N GLU A 8 -15.46 9.35 14.72
CA GLU A 8 -15.99 9.43 13.35
C GLU A 8 -15.58 10.73 12.62
N LYS A 9 -15.28 11.79 13.38
CA LYS A 9 -14.68 13.04 12.88
C LYS A 9 -13.16 12.97 12.76
N CYS A 10 -12.49 12.00 13.39
CA CYS A 10 -11.03 11.78 13.40
C CYS A 10 -10.60 10.70 12.41
N TRP A 11 -11.48 10.29 11.48
CA TRP A 11 -11.11 9.43 10.34
C TRP A 11 -10.26 10.18 9.29
N PHE A 12 -9.85 11.42 9.60
CA PHE A 12 -8.72 12.12 9.01
C PHE A 12 -7.48 11.74 9.85
N LEU A 13 -6.63 10.86 9.35
CA LEU A 13 -5.27 10.66 9.88
C LEU A 13 -5.21 10.43 11.42
N SER A 14 -5.77 9.32 11.91
CA SER A 14 -5.51 8.94 13.31
C SER A 14 -4.02 8.55 13.45
N PRO A 15 -3.31 9.04 14.48
CA PRO A 15 -1.92 8.66 14.73
C PRO A 15 -1.68 7.14 14.74
N PRO A 16 -0.51 6.67 14.25
CA PRO A 16 0.66 7.45 13.86
C PRO A 16 0.68 7.86 12.38
N TRP A 17 -0.38 7.55 11.61
CA TRP A 17 -0.39 7.80 10.17
C TRP A 17 -0.58 9.29 9.89
N GLY A 18 0.50 9.94 9.45
CA GLY A 18 0.73 11.39 9.55
C GLY A 18 2.14 11.71 10.10
N GLN A 19 2.83 10.71 10.64
CA GLN A 19 4.28 10.72 10.86
C GLN A 19 5.04 10.35 9.58
N GLU A 20 6.38 10.37 9.65
CA GLU A 20 7.26 9.92 8.58
C GLU A 20 7.05 8.43 8.30
N ILE A 21 6.67 8.11 7.06
CA ILE A 21 6.55 6.72 6.63
C ILE A 21 7.94 6.11 6.54
N PRO A 22 8.18 4.95 7.16
CA PRO A 22 9.48 4.31 7.11
C PRO A 22 9.93 4.11 5.67
N PRO A 23 11.18 4.41 5.33
CA PRO A 23 11.66 4.26 3.96
C PRO A 23 11.52 2.80 3.52
N VAL A 24 11.18 2.61 2.24
CA VAL A 24 11.20 1.29 1.64
C VAL A 24 12.65 0.85 1.41
N GLU A 25 12.97 -0.38 1.78
CA GLU A 25 14.31 -0.97 1.63
C GLU A 25 14.61 -1.35 0.16
N VAL A 26 13.56 -1.52 -0.66
CA VAL A 26 13.62 -1.93 -2.06
C VAL A 26 12.58 -1.14 -2.84
N ASN A 27 12.95 -0.66 -4.02
CA ASN A 27 12.05 0.09 -4.89
C ASN A 27 11.14 -0.83 -5.69
N LEU A 28 9.98 -0.30 -6.10
CA LEU A 28 9.16 -0.94 -7.13
C LEU A 28 9.98 -1.12 -8.41
N LEU A 29 9.77 -2.25 -9.07
CA LEU A 29 10.49 -2.72 -10.26
C LEU A 29 11.97 -3.04 -10.03
N GLU A 30 12.48 -2.93 -8.81
CA GLU A 30 13.85 -3.30 -8.51
C GLU A 30 14.05 -4.82 -8.55
N LYS A 31 15.13 -5.26 -9.18
CA LYS A 31 15.58 -6.64 -9.11
C LYS A 31 16.05 -6.93 -7.69
N VAL A 32 15.54 -8.01 -7.11
CA VAL A 32 15.89 -8.45 -5.76
C VAL A 32 16.45 -9.86 -5.76
N TYR A 33 17.31 -10.16 -4.80
CA TYR A 33 17.72 -11.51 -4.48
C TYR A 33 16.93 -12.03 -3.29
N LEU A 34 16.26 -13.17 -3.43
CA LEU A 34 15.54 -13.86 -2.36
C LEU A 34 16.46 -14.85 -1.68
N LYS A 35 16.80 -14.58 -0.41
CA LYS A 35 17.80 -15.35 0.35
C LYS A 35 17.38 -16.82 0.53
N GLY A 36 16.12 -17.06 0.86
CA GLY A 36 15.60 -18.41 1.14
C GLY A 36 15.57 -19.31 -0.09
N LEU A 37 15.22 -18.76 -1.25
CA LEU A 37 15.08 -19.50 -2.51
C LEU A 37 16.33 -19.44 -3.38
N ARG A 38 17.30 -18.60 -3.00
CA ARG A 38 18.55 -18.37 -3.73
C ARG A 38 18.34 -17.99 -5.20
N THR A 39 17.29 -17.24 -5.48
CA THR A 39 16.91 -16.82 -6.83
C THR A 39 16.70 -15.32 -6.90
N PHE A 40 16.66 -14.80 -8.12
CA PHE A 40 16.29 -13.41 -8.38
C PHE A 40 14.82 -13.30 -8.78
N GLY A 41 14.21 -12.20 -8.38
CA GLY A 41 12.90 -11.76 -8.83
C GLY A 41 12.88 -10.25 -9.00
N TYR A 42 11.70 -9.70 -9.26
CA TYR A 42 11.47 -8.26 -9.32
C TYR A 42 10.42 -7.87 -8.31
N CYS A 43 10.67 -6.78 -7.58
CA CYS A 43 9.69 -6.19 -6.68
C CYS A 43 8.53 -5.62 -7.51
N CYS A 44 7.40 -6.29 -7.56
CA CYS A 44 6.20 -5.81 -8.24
C CYS A 44 5.25 -5.10 -7.28
N GLY A 45 5.43 -5.24 -5.97
CA GLY A 45 4.62 -4.51 -5.00
C GLY A 45 5.27 -4.36 -3.64
N VAL A 46 4.77 -3.40 -2.88
CA VAL A 46 5.15 -3.13 -1.51
C VAL A 46 3.91 -2.69 -0.75
N GLN A 47 3.71 -3.23 0.45
CA GLN A 47 2.59 -2.89 1.31
C GLN A 47 3.01 -2.85 2.77
N TRP A 48 2.42 -1.93 3.52
CA TRP A 48 2.55 -1.88 4.97
C TRP A 48 1.55 -2.83 5.60
N TYR A 49 2.03 -3.80 6.39
CA TYR A 49 1.18 -4.74 7.11
C TYR A 49 1.86 -5.20 8.40
N ARG A 50 1.10 -5.18 9.52
CA ARG A 50 1.59 -5.56 10.86
C ARG A 50 2.93 -4.91 11.18
N ASP A 51 2.98 -3.59 11.08
CA ASP A 51 4.15 -2.77 11.45
C ASP A 51 5.43 -3.09 10.67
N SER A 52 5.29 -3.57 9.44
CA SER A 52 6.43 -3.88 8.57
C SER A 52 6.11 -3.76 7.07
N TRP A 53 7.14 -3.44 6.29
CA TRP A 53 7.09 -3.56 4.84
C TRP A 53 7.08 -5.03 4.42
N ASN A 54 6.03 -5.38 3.68
CA ASN A 54 5.89 -6.64 2.98
C ASN A 54 6.02 -6.37 1.50
N TYR A 55 6.93 -7.08 0.85
CA TYR A 55 7.24 -6.98 -0.56
C TYR A 55 6.58 -8.11 -1.31
N ILE A 56 6.09 -7.79 -2.49
CA ILE A 56 5.49 -8.73 -3.45
C ILE A 56 6.51 -8.88 -4.57
N ILE A 57 7.06 -10.07 -4.70
CA ILE A 57 8.17 -10.38 -5.61
C ILE A 57 7.68 -11.31 -6.69
N GLU A 58 7.75 -10.84 -7.94
CA GLU A 58 7.50 -11.65 -9.14
C GLU A 58 8.75 -12.49 -9.44
N ILE A 59 8.57 -13.80 -9.60
CA ILE A 59 9.61 -14.74 -10.00
C ILE A 59 9.03 -15.63 -11.11
N LYS A 60 9.49 -15.43 -12.34
CA LYS A 60 9.00 -16.17 -13.51
C LYS A 60 7.46 -16.12 -13.57
N ASP A 61 6.78 -17.21 -13.24
CA ASP A 61 5.32 -17.37 -13.31
C ASP A 61 4.65 -17.43 -11.93
N ASP A 62 5.35 -17.03 -10.87
CA ASP A 62 4.87 -17.06 -9.49
C ASP A 62 5.13 -15.73 -8.76
N VAL A 63 4.39 -15.54 -7.66
CA VAL A 63 4.47 -14.34 -6.81
C VAL A 63 4.71 -14.75 -5.38
N ILE A 64 5.73 -14.16 -4.77
CA ILE A 64 6.15 -14.48 -3.40
C ILE A 64 6.11 -13.24 -2.53
N HIS A 65 5.55 -13.39 -1.33
CA HIS A 65 5.59 -12.38 -0.29
C HIS A 65 6.85 -12.53 0.55
N ALA A 66 7.57 -11.43 0.76
CA ALA A 66 8.80 -11.41 1.54
C ALA A 66 8.91 -10.15 2.38
N THR A 67 9.62 -10.25 3.50
CA THR A 67 10.02 -9.11 4.33
C THR A 67 11.42 -8.65 3.95
N LYS A 68 11.83 -7.47 4.43
CA LYS A 68 13.19 -6.94 4.24
C LYS A 68 14.30 -7.91 4.67
N HIS A 69 14.05 -8.75 5.66
CA HIS A 69 15.05 -9.70 6.15
C HIS A 69 15.29 -10.85 5.16
N GLN A 70 14.33 -11.13 4.28
CA GLN A 70 14.34 -12.25 3.33
C GLN A 70 14.85 -11.87 1.93
N ILE A 71 14.97 -10.57 1.65
CA ILE A 71 15.41 -10.04 0.34
C ILE A 71 16.69 -9.22 0.46
N LEU A 72 17.34 -9.00 -0.69
CA LEU A 72 18.39 -8.01 -0.88
C LEU A 72 18.07 -7.22 -2.15
N GLY A 73 17.95 -5.90 -2.01
CA GLY A 73 17.89 -4.99 -3.16
C GLY A 73 19.19 -5.01 -3.94
N THR A 74 19.11 -4.87 -5.26
CA THR A 74 20.29 -4.80 -6.14
C THR A 74 20.51 -3.40 -6.72
N GLY A 75 19.57 -2.47 -6.50
CA GLY A 75 19.54 -1.14 -7.13
C GLY A 75 19.25 -1.16 -8.63
N ARG A 76 19.08 -2.33 -9.25
CA ARG A 76 18.83 -2.46 -10.69
C ARG A 76 17.33 -2.51 -10.97
N LEU A 77 16.80 -1.45 -11.56
CA LEU A 77 15.40 -1.41 -11.99
C LEU A 77 15.17 -2.24 -13.25
N LYS A 78 13.98 -2.85 -13.36
CA LYS A 78 13.48 -3.50 -14.58
C LYS A 78 13.32 -2.41 -15.64
N ASP A 79 13.96 -2.61 -16.79
CA ASP A 79 13.73 -1.75 -17.96
C ASP A 79 12.33 -2.01 -18.50
N THR A 80 11.50 -0.97 -18.53
CA THR A 80 10.09 -1.08 -18.90
C THR A 80 9.52 0.25 -19.37
N ASN A 81 8.59 0.18 -20.33
CA ASN A 81 7.80 1.33 -20.79
C ASN A 81 6.57 1.60 -19.90
N LEU A 82 6.46 0.91 -18.76
CA LEU A 82 5.38 1.13 -17.81
C LEU A 82 5.46 2.54 -17.22
N LYS A 83 4.32 3.23 -17.17
CA LYS A 83 4.20 4.48 -16.43
C LYS A 83 4.51 4.23 -14.96
N LYS A 84 5.10 5.22 -14.29
CA LYS A 84 5.27 5.19 -12.84
C LYS A 84 3.90 5.18 -12.15
N PRO A 85 3.79 4.65 -10.92
CA PRO A 85 2.57 4.80 -10.13
C PRO A 85 2.20 6.28 -10.00
N THR A 86 0.92 6.60 -10.20
CA THR A 86 0.39 7.96 -10.09
C THR A 86 0.34 8.42 -8.64
N PHE A 87 0.11 7.53 -7.68
CA PHE A 87 0.08 7.84 -6.24
C PHE A 87 1.26 7.23 -5.51
N MET A 88 1.72 7.88 -4.45
CA MET A 88 2.84 7.45 -3.62
C MET A 88 2.39 6.75 -2.34
N LEU A 89 3.26 5.91 -1.76
CA LEU A 89 3.06 5.42 -0.41
C LEU A 89 2.97 6.61 0.55
N GLY A 90 1.94 6.63 1.39
CA GLY A 90 1.65 7.75 2.28
C GLY A 90 0.90 8.91 1.68
N GLU A 91 0.57 8.85 0.40
CA GLU A 91 -0.26 9.89 -0.18
C GLU A 91 -1.68 9.80 0.37
N CYS A 92 -2.23 10.97 0.71
CA CYS A 92 -3.63 11.10 1.08
C CYS A 92 -4.50 11.18 -0.18
N VAL A 93 -5.47 10.26 -0.28
CA VAL A 93 -6.33 10.11 -1.45
C VAL A 93 -7.80 10.03 -1.05
N LEU A 94 -8.69 10.31 -1.98
CA LEU A 94 -10.13 10.08 -1.85
C LEU A 94 -10.54 8.91 -2.73
N LEU A 95 -11.54 8.14 -2.28
CA LEU A 95 -12.18 7.10 -3.09
C LEU A 95 -13.33 7.71 -3.87
N SER A 96 -13.30 7.59 -5.20
CA SER A 96 -14.31 8.17 -6.10
C SER A 96 -15.71 7.57 -5.92
N SER A 97 -15.79 6.30 -5.49
CA SER A 97 -17.04 5.53 -5.37
C SER A 97 -17.70 5.60 -3.98
N CYS A 98 -17.18 6.40 -3.05
CA CYS A 98 -17.75 6.48 -1.71
C CYS A 98 -18.70 7.69 -1.60
N ASP A 99 -20.00 7.44 -1.45
CA ASP A 99 -21.07 8.44 -1.26
C ASP A 99 -20.91 9.34 -0.01
N ARG A 100 -19.80 9.22 0.73
CA ARG A 100 -19.48 10.05 1.89
C ARG A 100 -18.30 10.97 1.55
N PRO A 101 -18.55 12.28 1.32
CA PRO A 101 -17.62 13.21 0.66
C PRO A 101 -16.36 13.61 1.44
N THR A 102 -15.97 12.92 2.51
CA THR A 102 -14.96 13.43 3.45
C THR A 102 -13.94 12.42 3.94
N LYS A 103 -13.95 11.19 3.44
CA LYS A 103 -13.13 10.12 4.01
C LYS A 103 -11.82 9.96 3.25
N GLN A 104 -10.86 10.85 3.53
CA GLN A 104 -9.47 10.71 3.07
C GLN A 104 -8.88 9.36 3.52
N ARG A 105 -7.99 8.82 2.71
CA ARG A 105 -7.38 7.49 2.87
C ARG A 105 -5.88 7.62 2.69
N LEU A 106 -5.12 6.78 3.39
CA LEU A 106 -3.70 6.68 3.16
C LEU A 106 -3.40 5.52 2.19
N VAL A 107 -2.55 5.77 1.21
CA VAL A 107 -1.97 4.71 0.37
C VAL A 107 -0.92 3.96 1.19
N LEU A 108 -1.24 2.74 1.61
CA LEU A 108 -0.35 1.88 2.41
C LEU A 108 0.36 0.82 1.58
N GLY A 109 -0.06 0.63 0.33
CA GLY A 109 0.62 -0.28 -0.57
C GLY A 109 0.40 0.07 -2.03
N ILE A 110 1.35 -0.33 -2.84
CA ILE A 110 1.31 -0.21 -4.30
C ILE A 110 1.72 -1.58 -4.86
N GLY A 111 0.96 -2.09 -5.82
CA GLY A 111 1.25 -3.35 -6.49
C GLY A 111 1.00 -3.25 -7.98
N LEU A 112 1.90 -3.84 -8.77
CA LEU A 112 1.74 -4.04 -10.19
C LEU A 112 1.08 -5.41 -10.42
N VAL A 113 -0.07 -5.40 -11.07
CA VAL A 113 -0.73 -6.62 -11.55
C VAL A 113 -0.82 -6.51 -13.06
N HIS A 114 -0.14 -7.41 -13.77
CA HIS A 114 0.10 -7.30 -15.21
C HIS A 114 0.77 -5.97 -15.59
N THR A 115 0.01 -5.04 -16.19
CA THR A 115 0.49 -3.74 -16.65
C THR A 115 -0.20 -2.57 -15.94
N SER A 116 -0.91 -2.85 -14.84
CA SER A 116 -1.74 -1.89 -14.14
C SER A 116 -1.34 -1.76 -12.68
N TRP A 117 -1.26 -0.53 -12.19
CA TRP A 117 -1.00 -0.23 -10.79
C TRP A 117 -2.28 -0.33 -9.98
N PHE A 118 -2.18 -1.02 -8.86
CA PHE A 118 -3.20 -1.13 -7.83
C PHE A 118 -2.67 -0.54 -6.53
N TYR A 119 -3.59 0.00 -5.73
CA TYR A 119 -3.27 0.71 -4.51
C TYR A 119 -4.01 0.06 -3.36
N LEU A 120 -3.28 -0.25 -2.30
CA LEU A 120 -3.84 -0.72 -1.04
C LEU A 120 -4.10 0.50 -0.17
N VAL A 121 -5.37 0.80 0.09
CA VAL A 121 -5.80 1.96 0.88
C VAL A 121 -6.42 1.54 2.20
N GLU A 122 -6.12 2.27 3.27
CA GLU A 122 -6.70 2.03 4.59
C GLU A 122 -8.14 2.51 4.66
N VAL A 123 -9.08 1.60 4.92
CA VAL A 123 -10.52 1.92 5.05
C VAL A 123 -11.01 1.95 6.51
N VAL A 124 -10.23 1.37 7.44
CA VAL A 124 -10.52 1.34 8.88
C VAL A 124 -9.27 1.70 9.67
N SER A 125 -9.37 2.71 10.54
CA SER A 125 -8.26 3.18 11.39
C SER A 125 -7.64 2.06 12.24
N PRO A 126 -6.31 1.95 12.35
CA PRO A 126 -5.62 0.96 13.19
C PRO A 126 -5.94 1.14 14.67
N ALA A 127 -6.31 2.35 15.09
CA ALA A 127 -6.69 2.64 16.48
C ALA A 127 -7.99 1.94 16.91
N ILE A 128 -8.80 1.48 15.95
CA ILE A 128 -10.04 0.75 16.22
C ILE A 128 -9.71 -0.74 16.37
N PRO A 129 -9.96 -1.39 17.52
CA PRO A 129 -9.80 -2.84 17.66
C PRO A 129 -10.69 -3.57 16.64
N GLN A 130 -10.14 -4.55 15.93
CA GLN A 130 -10.94 -5.34 14.99
C GLN A 130 -11.53 -6.55 15.71
N PRO A 131 -12.87 -6.65 15.83
CA PRO A 131 -13.48 -7.93 16.11
C PRO A 131 -13.31 -8.86 14.89
N ASN A 132 -13.21 -10.17 15.15
CA ASN A 132 -12.93 -11.21 14.12
C ASN A 132 -13.92 -11.25 12.94
N THR A 133 -15.04 -10.52 13.02
CA THR A 133 -16.12 -10.48 12.03
C THR A 133 -16.07 -9.26 11.09
N MET A 134 -15.13 -8.33 11.28
CA MET A 134 -15.06 -7.11 10.44
C MET A 134 -14.32 -7.37 9.11
N PRO A 135 -14.74 -6.70 8.02
CA PRO A 135 -14.02 -6.76 6.75
C PRO A 135 -12.58 -6.22 6.89
N SER A 136 -11.73 -6.61 5.92
CA SER A 136 -10.33 -6.17 5.82
C SER A 136 -10.17 -4.67 6.11
N ARG A 137 -9.18 -4.29 6.93
CA ARG A 137 -8.85 -2.87 7.20
C ARG A 137 -8.41 -2.11 5.95
N PHE A 138 -8.11 -2.85 4.89
CA PHE A 138 -7.57 -2.34 3.65
C PHE A 138 -8.45 -2.76 2.48
N CYS A 139 -8.55 -1.87 1.50
CA CYS A 139 -9.15 -2.16 0.21
C CYS A 139 -8.09 -2.06 -0.88
N LEU A 140 -8.09 -3.02 -1.81
CA LEU A 140 -7.29 -2.92 -3.03
C LEU A 140 -8.14 -2.23 -4.10
N VAL A 141 -7.64 -1.13 -4.64
CA VAL A 141 -8.37 -0.30 -5.61
C VAL A 141 -7.52 0.01 -6.83
N ARG A 142 -8.17 0.33 -7.94
CA ARG A 142 -7.48 0.77 -9.17
C ARG A 142 -7.14 2.25 -9.08
N GLU A 143 -6.23 2.66 -9.95
CA GLU A 143 -5.85 4.07 -10.08
C GLU A 143 -7.06 4.99 -10.36
N GLU A 144 -7.97 4.56 -11.24
CA GLU A 144 -9.18 5.31 -11.61
C GLU A 144 -10.18 5.51 -10.47
N ASP A 145 -10.07 4.69 -9.41
CA ASP A 145 -10.92 4.77 -8.22
C ASP A 145 -10.39 5.79 -7.19
N LEU A 146 -9.21 6.39 -7.44
CA LEU A 146 -8.54 7.32 -6.56
C LEU A 146 -8.51 8.74 -7.10
N VAL A 147 -8.72 9.70 -6.20
CA VAL A 147 -8.64 11.13 -6.49
C VAL A 147 -7.63 11.77 -5.55
N ARG A 148 -6.73 12.60 -6.08
CA ARG A 148 -5.78 13.38 -5.28
C ARG A 148 -6.52 14.36 -4.38
N VAL A 149 -6.10 14.45 -3.12
CA VAL A 149 -6.52 15.55 -2.26
C VAL A 149 -5.71 16.78 -2.66
N ASN A 150 -6.38 17.81 -3.18
CA ASN A 150 -5.74 19.12 -3.36
C ASN A 150 -5.67 19.78 -1.96
N VAL A 151 -4.45 19.97 -1.46
CA VAL A 151 -4.17 20.71 -0.22
C VAL A 151 -3.88 22.16 -0.57
#